data_AF-A0A2A6LL31-F1
#
_entry.id   AF-A0A2A6LL31-F1
#
_cell.length_a   1.000
_cell.length_b   1.000
_cell.length_c   1.000
_cell.angle_alpha   90.00
_cell.angle_beta   90.00
_cell.angle_gamma   90.00
#
_symmetry.space_group_name_H-M   'P 1'
#
loop_
_entity.id
_entity.type
_entity.pdbx_description
1 polymer ?
#
loop_
_entity_poly.entity_id
_entity_poly.type
_entity_poly.pdbx_seq_one_letter_code
_entity_poly.pdbx_strand_id
1 'polypeptide(L)'
;MTEVELAVAMVLASSAGGALGAMNAKAQAWKGFVIIAVSAIATVVIFTLLNVDNEILTSLGSIIIAGIVGAILKMSPRQISIVIIGAILASAIAAIIISLIV
;
A
#
# COMPACT_ATOMS: atom_id res chain seq x y z
N MET A 1 14.47 -14.13 8.07
CA MET A 1 14.34 -13.09 7.03
C MET A 1 15.09 -11.86 7.51
N THR A 2 15.76 -11.14 6.62
CA THR A 2 16.31 -9.81 6.93
C THR A 2 15.20 -8.76 6.98
N GLU A 3 15.45 -7.60 7.61
CA GLU A 3 14.48 -6.49 7.66
C GLU A 3 14.08 -6.01 6.26
N VAL A 4 15.03 -6.02 5.33
CA VAL A 4 14.81 -5.64 3.92
C VAL A 4 13.90 -6.65 3.21
N GLU A 5 14.13 -7.95 3.40
CA GLU A 5 13.28 -9.01 2.83
C GLU A 5 11.84 -8.91 3.35
N LEU A 6 11.67 -8.62 4.65
CA LEU A 6 10.36 -8.43 5.26
C LEU A 6 9.63 -7.21 4.69
N ALA A 7 10.33 -6.08 4.55
CA ALA A 7 9.76 -4.87 3.96
C ALA A 7 9.31 -5.11 2.51
N VAL A 8 10.14 -5.77 1.70
CA VAL A 8 9.81 -6.12 0.31
C VAL A 8 8.61 -7.06 0.25
N ALA A 9 8.57 -8.10 1.09
CA ALA A 9 7.43 -9.02 1.14
C ALA A 9 6.12 -8.31 1.50
N MET A 10 6.16 -7.40 2.47
CA MET A 10 5.00 -6.63 2.91
C MET A 10 4.52 -5.64 1.83
N VAL A 11 5.44 -4.98 1.12
CA VAL A 11 5.09 -4.11 -0.02
C VAL A 11 4.46 -4.92 -1.15
N LEU A 12 5.00 -6.10 -1.48
CA LEU A 12 4.41 -6.96 -2.50
C LEU A 12 3.03 -7.48 -2.09
N ALA A 13 2.86 -7.93 -0.85
CA ALA A 13 1.58 -8.42 -0.34
C ALA A 13 0.50 -7.32 -0.33
N SER A 14 0.84 -6.13 0.19
CA SER A 14 -0.06 -4.98 0.16
C SER A 14 -0.39 -4.54 -1.26
N SER A 15 0.57 -4.55 -2.19
CA SER A 15 0.35 -4.20 -3.60
C SER A 15 -0.55 -5.22 -4.30
N ALA A 16 -0.39 -6.51 -4.01
CA ALA A 16 -1.31 -7.56 -4.45
C ALA A 16 -2.72 -7.35 -3.89
N GLY A 17 -2.85 -6.99 -2.61
CA GLY A 17 -4.12 -6.59 -2.00
C GLY A 17 -4.77 -5.39 -2.68
N GLY A 18 -3.98 -4.38 -3.03
CA GLY A 18 -4.42 -3.22 -3.80
C GLY A 18 -4.95 -3.61 -5.19
N ALA A 19 -4.27 -4.55 -5.86
CA ALA A 19 -4.71 -5.08 -7.16
C ALA A 19 -6.06 -5.80 -7.05
N LEU A 20 -6.23 -6.64 -6.03
CA LEU A 20 -7.50 -7.32 -5.75
C LEU A 20 -8.62 -6.32 -5.39
N GLY A 21 -8.29 -5.29 -4.60
CA GLY A 21 -9.21 -4.19 -4.30
C GLY A 21 -9.66 -3.45 -5.56
N ALA A 22 -8.75 -3.18 -6.49
CA ALA A 22 -9.09 -2.56 -7.77
C ALA A 22 -10.03 -3.45 -8.60
N MET A 23 -9.77 -4.76 -8.67
CA MET A 23 -10.65 -5.70 -9.38
C MET A 23 -12.06 -5.71 -8.79
N ASN A 24 -12.17 -5.73 -7.45
CA ASN A 24 -13.45 -5.69 -6.75
C ASN A 24 -14.19 -4.35 -6.97
N ALA A 25 -13.45 -3.26 -7.15
CA ALA A 25 -13.97 -1.94 -7.50
C ALA A 25 -14.25 -1.75 -9.01
N LYS A 26 -14.23 -2.83 -9.80
CA LYS A 26 -14.39 -2.82 -11.27
C LYS A 26 -13.38 -1.93 -11.99
N ALA A 27 -12.17 -1.82 -11.45
CA ALA A 27 -11.02 -1.14 -12.04
C ALA A 27 -9.97 -2.16 -12.52
N GLN A 28 -9.01 -1.68 -13.32
CA GLN A 28 -7.92 -2.51 -13.80
C GLN A 28 -6.96 -2.86 -12.64
N ALA A 29 -6.66 -4.14 -12.45
CA ALA A 29 -5.85 -4.65 -11.34
C ALA A 29 -4.48 -3.95 -11.21
N TRP A 30 -3.81 -3.72 -12.34
CA TRP A 30 -2.49 -3.07 -12.37
C TRP A 30 -2.52 -1.65 -11.79
N LYS A 31 -3.65 -0.93 -11.90
CA LYS A 31 -3.77 0.40 -11.29
C LYS A 31 -3.75 0.32 -9.77
N GLY A 32 -4.46 -0.65 -9.18
CA GLY A 32 -4.46 -0.88 -7.74
C GLY A 32 -3.08 -1.25 -7.22
N PHE A 33 -2.37 -2.12 -7.95
CA PHE A 33 -0.98 -2.47 -7.65
C PHE A 33 -0.07 -1.24 -7.65
N VAL A 34 -0.12 -0.44 -8.73
CA VAL A 34 0.74 0.75 -8.91
C VAL A 34 0.45 1.79 -7.84
N ILE A 35 -0.82 2.02 -7.48
CA ILE A 35 -1.18 2.96 -6.40
C ILE A 35 -0.42 2.61 -5.12
N ILE A 36 -0.49 1.36 -4.68
CA ILE A 36 0.10 0.94 -3.41
C ILE A 36 1.63 0.91 -3.49
N ALA A 37 2.19 0.33 -4.55
CA ALA A 37 3.64 0.23 -4.72
C ALA A 37 4.31 1.62 -4.76
N VAL A 38 3.76 2.55 -5.56
CA VAL A 38 4.30 3.92 -5.67
C VAL A 38 4.11 4.68 -4.37
N SER A 39 2.96 4.52 -3.70
CA SER A 39 2.70 5.22 -2.44
C SER A 39 3.62 4.75 -1.32
N ALA A 40 3.90 3.44 -1.25
CA ALA A 40 4.84 2.88 -0.29
C ALA A 40 6.25 3.47 -0.49
N ILE A 41 6.76 3.45 -1.73
CA ILE A 41 8.09 3.99 -2.06
C ILE A 41 8.16 5.49 -1.76
N ALA A 42 7.17 6.27 -2.21
CA ALA A 42 7.13 7.71 -1.99
C ALA A 42 7.04 8.05 -0.49
N THR A 43 6.25 7.30 0.27
CA THR A 43 6.15 7.48 1.73
C THR A 43 7.49 7.24 2.41
N VAL A 44 8.16 6.14 2.10
CA VAL A 44 9.49 5.84 2.66
C VAL A 44 10.47 6.97 2.34
N VAL A 45 10.57 7.37 1.07
CA VAL A 45 11.51 8.44 0.66
C VAL A 45 11.19 9.76 1.38
N ILE A 46 9.94 10.20 1.40
CA ILE A 46 9.56 11.48 1.99
C ILE A 46 9.81 11.49 3.50
N PHE A 47 9.35 10.46 4.22
CA PHE A 47 9.44 10.43 5.68
C PHE A 47 10.85 10.18 6.18
N THR A 48 11.67 9.43 5.44
CA THR A 48 13.12 9.33 5.70
C THR A 48 13.83 10.66 5.49
N LEU A 49 13.53 11.39 4.40
CA LEU A 49 14.15 12.71 4.15
C LEU A 49 13.76 13.76 5.19
N LEU A 50 12.54 13.68 5.72
CA LEU A 50 12.03 14.60 6.73
C LEU A 50 12.37 14.16 8.17
N ASN A 51 13.04 13.01 8.35
CA ASN A 51 13.39 12.43 9.64
C ASN A 51 12.18 12.34 10.60
N VAL A 52 11.05 11.85 10.08
CA VAL A 52 9.80 11.73 10.83
C VAL A 52 9.66 10.30 11.35
N ASP A 53 9.83 10.13 12.67
CA ASP A 53 9.70 8.83 13.35
C ASP A 53 8.27 8.54 13.86
N ASN A 54 7.28 9.28 13.37
CA ASN A 54 5.89 9.12 13.80
C ASN A 54 5.12 8.20 12.83
N GLU A 55 4.83 6.98 13.27
CA GLU A 55 4.14 5.97 12.46
C GLU A 55 2.72 6.38 12.06
N ILE A 56 2.00 7.10 12.92
CA ILE A 56 0.65 7.58 12.63
C ILE A 56 0.69 8.60 11.49
N LEU A 57 1.60 9.57 11.56
CA LEU A 57 1.78 10.55 10.49
C LEU A 57 2.22 9.89 9.18
N THR A 58 3.11 8.90 9.26
CA THR A 58 3.57 8.13 8.10
C THR A 58 2.42 7.38 7.43
N SER A 59 1.55 6.77 8.23
CA SER A 59 0.36 6.06 7.74
C SER A 59 -0.65 6.99 7.08
N LEU A 60 -0.95 8.13 7.71
CA LEU A 60 -1.83 9.15 7.14
C LEU A 60 -1.24 9.75 5.84
N GLY A 61 0.06 10.01 5.83
CA GLY A 61 0.79 10.47 4.64
C GLY A 61 0.68 9.48 3.49
N SER A 62 0.85 8.19 3.77
CA SER A 62 0.70 7.11 2.78
C SER A 62 -0.69 7.07 2.16
N ILE A 63 -1.75 7.26 2.96
CA ILE A 63 -3.14 7.33 2.47
C ILE A 63 -3.33 8.53 1.53
N ILE A 64 -2.78 9.70 1.91
CA ILE A 64 -2.85 10.91 1.08
C ILE A 64 -2.12 10.70 -0.25
N ILE A 65 -0.91 10.14 -0.21
CA ILE A 65 -0.13 9.83 -1.42
C ILE A 65 -0.89 8.83 -2.31
N ALA A 66 -1.49 7.79 -1.73
CA ALA A 66 -2.33 6.84 -2.47
C ALA A 66 -3.54 7.52 -3.12
N GLY A 67 -4.15 8.50 -2.45
CA GLY A 67 -5.17 9.38 -3.02
C GLY A 67 -4.67 10.14 -4.24
N ILE A 68 -3.49 10.76 -4.16
CA ILE A 68 -2.87 11.52 -5.25
C ILE A 68 -2.54 10.61 -6.44
N VAL A 69 -1.86 9.48 -6.20
CA VAL A 69 -1.50 8.51 -7.25
C VAL A 69 -2.76 7.94 -7.91
N GLY A 70 -3.78 7.61 -7.11
CA GLY A 70 -5.06 7.12 -7.62
C GLY A 70 -5.80 8.15 -8.48
N ALA A 71 -5.76 9.44 -8.09
CA ALA A 71 -6.33 10.52 -8.88
C ALA A 71 -5.60 10.70 -10.23
N ILE A 72 -4.25 10.63 -10.23
CA ILE A 72 -3.43 10.66 -11.46
C ILE A 72 -3.83 9.52 -12.41
N LEU A 73 -4.09 8.33 -11.88
CA LEU A 73 -4.53 7.16 -12.65
C LEU A 73 -6.02 7.17 -13.03
N LYS A 74 -6.71 8.29 -12.79
CA LYS A 74 -8.13 8.54 -13.10
C LYS A 74 -9.06 7.53 -12.43
N MET A 75 -8.76 7.13 -11.20
CA MET A 75 -9.65 6.32 -10.38
C MET A 75 -10.59 7.22 -9.57
N SER A 76 -11.85 6.83 -9.43
CA SER A 76 -12.78 7.55 -8.58
C SER A 76 -12.42 7.39 -7.10
N PRO A 77 -12.77 8.35 -6.22
CA PRO A 77 -12.47 8.26 -4.79
C PRO A 77 -12.92 6.94 -4.17
N ARG A 78 -14.12 6.46 -4.55
CA ARG A 78 -14.66 5.17 -4.10
C ARG A 78 -13.76 4.00 -4.50
N GLN A 79 -13.23 3.99 -5.72
CA GLN A 79 -12.34 2.92 -6.17
C GLN A 79 -11.01 2.95 -5.41
N ILE A 80 -10.46 4.14 -5.17
CA ILE A 80 -9.22 4.32 -4.40
C ILE A 80 -9.39 3.81 -2.97
N SER A 81 -10.51 4.12 -2.31
CA SER A 81 -10.79 3.61 -0.96
C SER A 81 -10.81 2.08 -0.91
N ILE A 82 -11.43 1.42 -1.90
CA ILE A 82 -11.48 -0.05 -1.95
C ILE A 82 -10.09 -0.64 -2.21
N VAL A 83 -9.25 0.00 -3.03
CA VAL A 83 -7.84 -0.39 -3.23
C VAL A 83 -7.07 -0.32 -1.92
N ILE A 84 -7.19 0.78 -1.17
CA ILE A 84 -6.50 0.96 0.12
C ILE A 84 -6.97 -0.10 1.13
N ILE A 85 -8.27 -0.35 1.22
CA ILE A 85 -8.83 -1.40 2.09
C ILE A 85 -8.27 -2.78 1.71
N GLY A 86 -8.25 -3.11 0.42
CA GLY A 86 -7.69 -4.37 -0.07
C GLY A 86 -6.20 -4.52 0.27
N ALA A 87 -5.43 -3.45 0.16
CA ALA A 87 -4.01 -3.42 0.51
C ALA A 87 -3.78 -3.69 2.00
N ILE A 88 -4.53 -3.00 2.87
CA ILE A 88 -4.45 -3.16 4.33
C ILE A 88 -4.79 -4.59 4.73
N LEU A 89 -5.90 -5.14 4.21
CA LEU A 89 -6.32 -6.52 4.52
C LEU A 89 -5.28 -7.54 4.08
N ALA A 90 -4.73 -7.41 2.87
CA ALA A 90 -3.70 -8.34 2.39
C ALA A 90 -2.42 -8.24 3.20
N SER A 91 -1.98 -7.02 3.58
CA SER A 91 -0.82 -6.86 4.47
C SER A 91 -1.04 -7.47 5.85
N ALA A 92 -2.24 -7.35 6.43
CA ALA A 92 -2.56 -7.96 7.71
C ALA A 92 -2.52 -9.49 7.63
N ILE A 93 -3.08 -10.07 6.57
CA ILE A 93 -3.04 -11.52 6.33
C ILE A 93 -1.59 -11.99 6.15
N ALA A 94 -0.80 -11.26 5.35
CA ALA A 94 0.60 -11.60 5.13
C ALA A 94 1.42 -11.51 6.43
N ALA A 95 1.22 -10.48 7.24
CA ALA A 95 1.88 -10.35 8.54
C ALA A 95 1.56 -11.53 9.46
N ILE A 96 0.29 -11.96 9.53
CA ILE A 96 -0.11 -13.15 10.29
C ILE A 96 0.61 -14.39 9.77
N ILE A 97 0.59 -14.64 8.46
CA ILE A 97 1.25 -15.81 7.86
C ILE A 97 2.75 -15.81 8.16
N ILE A 98 3.42 -14.67 8.00
CA ILE A 98 4.86 -14.54 8.28
C ILE A 98 5.14 -14.83 9.75
N SER A 99 4.31 -14.31 10.67
CA SER A 99 4.45 -14.54 12.12
C SER A 99 4.27 -16.00 12.57
N LEU A 100 3.69 -16.85 11.71
CA LEU A 100 3.52 -18.29 11.98
C LEU A 100 4.64 -19.15 11.42
N ILE A 101 5.46 -18.59 10.51
CA ILE A 101 6.52 -19.31 9.79
C ILE A 101 7.92 -18.90 10.29
N VAL A 102 8.05 -17.67 10.79
CA VAL A 102 9.27 -17.09 11.38
C VAL A 102 9.19 -17.18 12.89
#